data_AF-A0A2R5G0Z2-F1
#
_entry.id   AF-A0A2R5G0Z2-F1
#
_cell.length_a   1.000
_cell.length_b   1.000
_cell.length_c   1.000
_cell.angle_alpha   90.00
_cell.angle_beta   90.00
_cell.angle_gamma   90.00
#
_symmetry.space_group_name_H-M   'P 1'
#
loop_
_entity.id
_entity.type
_entity.pdbx_description
1 polymer ?
#
loop_
_entity_poly.entity_id
_entity_poly.type
_entity_poly.pdbx_seq_one_letter_code
_entity_poly.pdbx_strand_id
1 'polypeptide(L)'
;MSVISKLAMYGSAPFFCMPYKPFMNQSLGAPYERAYRHFRRDHDKMNNLVYHCMCLVLQLTYNFGLLNEMDEALTSSGSPILSMSTAALWSATLMVHTTAPRSVKALSVISIAIAYKLRKTFKKYLSQMCALQAFVQTRAFQMYALGERGEPTPFDARQYATLLAARLTLQKLMVEPASGVLNKARKPINLGLAAFMLSTCREPFQGTMPFVFGMFGDLLSFLTQQPWMFFYSGGFMATLCQGVAHDVAKQPGTLPQLSEFRDEIAHSTYFPTLLLHSVHQSLTGVVPAGLDAA
;
A
#
# COMPACT_ATOMS: atom_id res chain seq x y z
N MET A 1 2.05 -18.95 -11.40
CA MET A 1 2.70 -17.62 -11.49
C MET A 1 4.21 -17.82 -11.45
N SER A 2 4.98 -17.16 -12.31
CA SER A 2 6.45 -17.26 -12.27
C SER A 2 7.01 -16.57 -11.02
N VAL A 3 8.20 -16.99 -10.57
CA VAL A 3 8.91 -16.32 -9.47
C VAL A 3 9.15 -14.84 -9.80
N ILE A 4 9.45 -14.52 -11.06
CA ILE A 4 9.68 -13.13 -11.51
C ILE A 4 8.42 -12.28 -11.31
N SER A 5 7.25 -12.79 -11.68
CA SER A 5 5.97 -12.10 -11.48
C SER A 5 5.68 -11.84 -10.00
N LYS A 6 5.92 -12.83 -9.13
CA LYS A 6 5.77 -12.66 -7.68
C LYS A 6 6.73 -11.59 -7.15
N LEU A 7 8.02 -11.67 -7.52
CA LEU A 7 9.02 -10.68 -7.11
C LEU A 7 8.66 -9.26 -7.59
N ALA A 8 8.19 -9.12 -8.82
CA ALA A 8 7.77 -7.84 -9.36
C ALA A 8 6.58 -7.26 -8.55
N MET A 9 5.62 -8.08 -8.16
CA MET A 9 4.44 -7.60 -7.41
C MET A 9 4.72 -7.36 -5.93
N TYR A 10 5.20 -8.37 -5.21
CA TYR A 10 5.38 -8.31 -3.76
C TYR A 10 6.68 -7.62 -3.37
N GLY A 11 7.75 -7.80 -4.15
CA GLY A 11 9.05 -7.18 -3.89
C GLY A 11 9.05 -5.67 -4.13
N SER A 12 8.13 -5.13 -4.93
CA SER A 12 7.96 -3.67 -5.11
C SER A 12 6.90 -3.06 -4.22
N ALA A 13 6.45 -3.81 -3.21
CA ALA A 13 5.22 -3.62 -2.46
C ALA A 13 3.95 -3.78 -3.33
N PRO A 14 2.98 -4.62 -2.92
CA PRO A 14 1.84 -5.00 -3.76
C PRO A 14 1.00 -3.83 -4.26
N PHE A 15 0.73 -2.86 -3.39
CA PHE A 15 -0.15 -1.73 -3.70
C PHE A 15 0.56 -0.53 -4.31
N PHE A 16 1.88 -0.56 -4.46
CA PHE A 16 2.57 0.52 -5.16
C PHE A 16 2.37 0.38 -6.65
N CYS A 17 1.92 1.44 -7.31
CA CYS A 17 1.96 1.48 -8.76
C CYS A 17 3.36 1.95 -9.16
N MET A 18 4.19 1.01 -9.58
CA MET A 18 5.48 1.29 -10.21
C MET A 18 5.25 1.57 -11.71
N PRO A 19 6.16 2.29 -12.42
CA PRO A 19 5.97 2.63 -13.83
C PRO A 19 5.66 1.44 -14.74
N TYR A 20 6.14 0.24 -14.37
CA TYR A 20 5.94 -0.98 -15.15
C TYR A 20 4.58 -1.66 -14.91
N LYS A 21 3.88 -1.40 -13.80
CA LYS A 21 2.64 -2.11 -13.46
C LYS A 21 1.50 -1.86 -14.46
N PRO A 22 1.31 -0.64 -14.99
CA PRO A 22 0.38 -0.41 -16.10
C PRO A 22 0.61 -1.32 -17.31
N PHE A 23 1.87 -1.49 -17.73
CA PHE A 23 2.23 -2.35 -18.86
C PHE A 23 2.03 -3.83 -18.52
N MET A 24 2.41 -4.25 -17.31
CA MET A 24 2.16 -5.61 -16.84
C MET A 24 0.65 -5.92 -16.83
N ASN A 25 -0.17 -4.99 -16.33
CA ASN A 25 -1.62 -5.14 -16.31
C ASN A 25 -2.19 -5.32 -17.73
N GLN A 26 -1.73 -4.50 -18.68
CA GLN A 26 -2.11 -4.60 -20.09
C GLN A 26 -1.68 -5.94 -20.70
N SER A 27 -0.44 -6.39 -20.46
CA SER A 27 0.07 -7.66 -20.98
C SER A 27 -0.66 -8.90 -20.44
N LEU A 28 -1.16 -8.82 -19.20
CA LEU A 28 -1.93 -9.90 -18.58
C LEU A 28 -3.39 -9.91 -19.02
N GLY A 29 -3.83 -8.91 -19.79
CA GLY A 29 -5.22 -8.78 -20.23
C GLY A 29 -6.18 -8.70 -19.05
N ALA A 30 -5.86 -7.86 -18.06
CA ALA A 30 -6.68 -7.69 -16.86
C ALA A 30 -7.59 -6.45 -16.98
N PRO A 31 -8.86 -6.62 -17.43
CA PRO A 31 -9.74 -5.50 -17.69
C PRO A 31 -10.26 -4.86 -16.41
N TYR A 32 -10.58 -3.57 -16.49
CA TYR A 32 -11.12 -2.79 -15.38
C TYR A 32 -12.42 -3.39 -14.83
N GLU A 33 -13.30 -3.89 -15.71
CA GLU A 33 -14.64 -4.37 -15.37
C GLU A 33 -14.57 -5.57 -14.43
N ARG A 34 -13.66 -6.51 -14.69
CA ARG A 34 -13.42 -7.66 -13.81
C ARG A 34 -12.89 -7.20 -12.46
N ALA A 35 -11.90 -6.32 -12.45
CA ALA A 35 -11.34 -5.77 -11.22
C ALA A 35 -12.41 -5.02 -10.40
N TYR A 36 -13.32 -4.30 -11.06
CA TYR A 36 -14.42 -3.60 -10.41
C TYR A 36 -15.42 -4.54 -9.76
N ARG A 37 -15.85 -5.61 -10.46
CA ARG A 37 -16.78 -6.59 -9.87
C ARG A 37 -16.17 -7.26 -8.63
N HIS A 38 -14.91 -7.66 -8.70
CA HIS A 38 -14.21 -8.24 -7.55
C HIS A 38 -14.08 -7.23 -6.40
N PHE A 39 -13.65 -6.00 -6.71
CA PHE A 39 -13.55 -4.95 -5.70
C PHE A 39 -14.90 -4.68 -5.04
N ARG A 40 -15.96 -4.45 -5.82
CA ARG A 40 -17.27 -4.05 -5.31
C ARG A 40 -17.93 -5.15 -4.48
N ARG A 41 -17.79 -6.42 -4.88
CA ARG A 41 -18.27 -7.58 -4.11
C ARG A 41 -17.76 -7.56 -2.67
N ASP A 42 -16.49 -7.18 -2.47
CA ASP A 42 -15.82 -7.24 -1.16
C ASP A 42 -15.81 -5.88 -0.41
N HIS A 43 -16.36 -4.84 -1.04
CA HIS A 43 -16.44 -3.47 -0.53
C HIS A 43 -17.84 -2.87 -0.78
N ASP A 44 -18.88 -3.63 -0.44
CA ASP A 44 -20.27 -3.18 -0.55
C ASP A 44 -20.68 -2.22 0.59
N LYS A 45 -20.02 -2.30 1.76
CA LYS A 45 -20.31 -1.44 2.93
C LYS A 45 -19.58 -0.10 2.86
N MET A 46 -20.31 0.98 3.17
CA MET A 46 -19.78 2.35 3.16
C MET A 46 -18.62 2.57 4.13
N ASN A 47 -18.69 2.00 5.34
CA ASN A 47 -17.60 2.13 6.32
C ASN A 47 -16.30 1.49 5.81
N ASN A 48 -16.37 0.35 5.11
CA ASN A 48 -15.19 -0.26 4.49
C ASN A 48 -14.58 0.66 3.43
N LEU A 49 -15.41 1.28 2.61
CA LEU A 49 -14.96 2.25 1.60
C LEU A 49 -14.28 3.47 2.24
N VAL A 50 -14.79 3.98 3.36
CA VAL A 50 -14.16 5.08 4.10
C VAL A 50 -12.76 4.71 4.57
N TYR A 51 -12.58 3.53 5.15
CA TYR A 51 -11.24 3.05 5.54
C TYR A 51 -10.33 2.88 4.33
N HIS A 52 -10.85 2.39 3.21
CA HIS A 52 -10.08 2.28 1.98
C HIS A 52 -9.69 3.64 1.37
N CYS A 53 -10.46 4.71 1.60
CA CYS A 53 -10.03 6.08 1.28
C CYS A 53 -8.80 6.49 2.09
N MET A 54 -8.72 6.11 3.36
CA MET A 54 -7.52 6.32 4.17
C MET A 54 -6.35 5.48 3.64
N CYS A 55 -6.60 4.22 3.25
CA CYS A 55 -5.61 3.36 2.60
C CYS A 55 -5.09 3.97 1.29
N LEU A 56 -5.94 4.58 0.47
CA LEU A 56 -5.54 5.27 -0.77
C LEU A 56 -4.60 6.44 -0.48
N VAL A 57 -4.91 7.26 0.53
CA VAL A 57 -4.03 8.36 0.94
C VAL A 57 -2.66 7.84 1.36
N LEU A 58 -2.62 6.81 2.21
CA LEU A 58 -1.36 6.19 2.65
C LEU A 58 -0.59 5.58 1.48
N GLN A 59 -1.26 4.79 0.63
CA GLN A 59 -0.65 4.16 -0.54
C GLN A 59 -0.03 5.19 -1.48
N LEU A 60 -0.76 6.24 -1.84
CA LEU A 60 -0.25 7.31 -2.71
C LEU A 60 0.91 8.04 -2.05
N THR A 61 0.80 8.34 -0.75
CA THR A 61 1.84 9.03 0.01
C THR A 61 3.14 8.22 0.04
N TYR A 62 3.07 6.95 0.42
CA TYR A 62 4.25 6.09 0.49
C TYR A 62 4.83 5.76 -0.89
N ASN A 63 3.98 5.53 -1.90
CA ASN A 63 4.45 5.25 -3.26
C ASN A 63 5.22 6.45 -3.83
N PHE A 64 4.63 7.65 -3.81
CA PHE A 64 5.30 8.84 -4.33
C PHE A 64 6.48 9.30 -3.48
N GLY A 65 6.44 9.08 -2.17
CA GLY A 65 7.60 9.26 -1.29
C GLY A 65 8.77 8.35 -1.68
N LEU A 66 8.50 7.06 -1.91
CA LEU A 66 9.52 6.11 -2.37
C LEU A 66 10.07 6.49 -3.74
N LEU A 67 9.19 6.80 -4.71
CA LEU A 67 9.62 7.22 -6.06
C LEU A 67 10.49 8.47 -6.02
N ASN A 68 10.22 9.41 -5.12
CA ASN A 68 11.08 10.57 -4.91
C ASN A 68 12.48 10.18 -4.39
N GLU A 69 12.57 9.28 -3.40
CA GLU A 69 13.86 8.80 -2.93
C GLU A 69 14.62 8.04 -4.02
N MET A 70 13.92 7.30 -4.88
CA MET A 70 14.53 6.63 -6.04
C MET A 70 15.01 7.64 -7.09
N ASP A 71 14.24 8.69 -7.37
CA ASP A 71 14.63 9.79 -8.26
C ASP A 71 15.89 10.52 -7.74
N GLU A 72 15.94 10.80 -6.44
CA GLU A 72 17.12 11.38 -5.77
C GLU A 72 18.34 10.46 -5.83
N ALA A 73 18.14 9.14 -5.75
CA ALA A 73 19.23 8.16 -5.82
C ALA A 73 19.75 7.92 -7.24
N LEU A 74 18.88 7.99 -8.26
CA LEU A 74 19.23 7.70 -9.66
C LEU A 74 19.72 8.91 -10.44
N THR A 75 19.30 10.12 -10.05
CA THR A 75 19.64 11.35 -10.78
C THR A 75 20.44 12.29 -9.89
N SER A 76 21.62 12.70 -10.35
CA SER A 76 22.46 13.67 -9.62
C SER A 76 21.76 15.03 -9.44
N SER A 77 20.79 15.35 -10.29
CA SER A 77 19.99 16.57 -10.25
C SER A 77 18.69 16.47 -9.44
N GLY A 78 18.31 15.27 -8.97
CA GLY A 78 16.98 15.04 -8.37
C GLY A 78 15.82 15.26 -9.36
N SER A 79 16.07 14.98 -10.65
CA SER A 79 15.06 15.03 -11.70
C SER A 79 14.00 13.96 -11.47
N PRO A 80 12.70 14.30 -11.53
CA PRO A 80 11.64 13.39 -11.10
C PRO A 80 11.22 12.38 -12.19
N ILE A 81 12.16 11.64 -12.75
CA ILE A 81 11.92 10.79 -13.93
C ILE A 81 10.95 9.64 -13.60
N LEU A 82 11.19 8.92 -12.52
CA LEU A 82 10.36 7.79 -12.09
C LEU A 82 9.03 8.26 -11.54
N SER A 83 9.02 9.28 -10.67
CA SER A 83 7.77 9.79 -10.10
C SER A 83 6.87 10.42 -11.18
N MET A 84 7.43 11.19 -12.12
CA MET A 84 6.65 11.78 -13.23
C MET A 84 6.17 10.72 -14.21
N SER A 85 7.03 9.77 -14.60
CA SER A 85 6.61 8.69 -15.52
C SER A 85 5.52 7.81 -14.90
N THR A 86 5.64 7.48 -13.60
CA THR A 86 4.57 6.79 -12.87
C THR A 86 3.28 7.58 -12.89
N ALA A 87 3.32 8.87 -12.52
CA ALA A 87 2.12 9.70 -12.49
C ALA A 87 1.45 9.80 -13.86
N ALA A 88 2.23 10.00 -14.92
CA ALA A 88 1.72 10.11 -16.28
C ALA A 88 1.12 8.79 -16.79
N LEU A 89 1.87 7.69 -16.68
CA LEU A 89 1.43 6.37 -17.15
C LEU A 89 0.22 5.87 -16.37
N TRP A 90 0.25 6.00 -15.04
CA TRP A 90 -0.86 5.59 -14.20
C TRP A 90 -2.11 6.40 -14.52
N SER A 91 -2.00 7.73 -14.64
CA SER A 91 -3.12 8.60 -15.01
C SER A 91 -3.68 8.24 -16.39
N ALA A 92 -2.82 8.00 -17.39
CA ALA A 92 -3.26 7.57 -18.71
C ALA A 92 -4.05 6.26 -18.64
N THR A 93 -3.55 5.26 -17.92
CA THR A 93 -4.24 3.99 -17.71
C THR A 93 -5.62 4.16 -17.05
N LEU A 94 -5.73 5.04 -16.05
CA LEU A 94 -7.01 5.32 -15.39
C LEU A 94 -7.99 6.11 -16.27
N MET A 95 -7.51 6.82 -17.29
CA MET A 95 -8.36 7.59 -18.21
C MET A 95 -8.85 6.78 -19.41
N VAL A 96 -8.07 5.78 -19.86
CA VAL A 96 -8.33 5.04 -21.11
C VAL A 96 -9.51 4.08 -21.03
N HIS A 97 -9.73 3.42 -19.88
CA HIS A 97 -10.86 2.49 -19.76
C HIS A 97 -12.20 3.24 -19.86
N THR A 98 -13.27 2.60 -20.32
CA THR A 98 -14.53 3.30 -20.66
C THR A 98 -15.55 3.31 -19.53
N THR A 99 -15.53 2.33 -18.63
CA THR A 99 -16.66 2.00 -17.75
C THR A 99 -16.89 2.91 -16.55
N ALA A 100 -15.85 3.51 -15.94
CA ALA A 100 -16.09 4.42 -14.80
C ALA A 100 -16.59 5.81 -15.24
N PRO A 101 -17.43 6.48 -14.42
CA PRO A 101 -17.83 7.86 -14.66
C PRO A 101 -16.63 8.81 -14.84
N ARG A 102 -16.77 9.82 -15.70
CA ARG A 102 -15.69 10.79 -15.98
C ARG A 102 -15.25 11.54 -14.73
N SER A 103 -16.18 11.88 -13.83
CA SER A 103 -15.89 12.53 -12.55
C SER A 103 -15.01 11.66 -11.66
N VAL A 104 -15.29 10.37 -11.59
CA VAL A 104 -14.49 9.40 -10.83
C VAL A 104 -13.07 9.33 -11.37
N LYS A 105 -12.90 9.15 -12.70
CA LYS A 105 -11.57 9.11 -13.32
C LYS A 105 -10.79 10.39 -13.07
N ALA A 106 -11.45 11.55 -13.21
CA ALA A 106 -10.84 12.85 -12.93
C ALA A 106 -10.36 12.95 -11.47
N LEU A 107 -11.18 12.56 -10.50
CA LEU A 107 -10.80 12.54 -9.08
C LEU A 107 -9.65 11.57 -8.80
N SER A 108 -9.63 10.40 -9.44
CA SER A 108 -8.52 9.45 -9.35
C SER A 108 -7.20 10.07 -9.84
N VAL A 109 -7.21 10.72 -11.01
CA VAL A 109 -6.04 11.42 -11.56
C VAL A 109 -5.62 12.60 -10.68
N ILE A 110 -6.57 13.38 -10.16
CA ILE A 110 -6.30 14.48 -9.23
C ILE A 110 -5.60 13.95 -7.97
N SER A 111 -6.03 12.82 -7.41
CA SER A 111 -5.39 12.22 -6.23
C SER A 111 -3.92 11.86 -6.50
N ILE A 112 -3.62 11.29 -7.68
CA ILE A 112 -2.26 10.98 -8.15
C ILE A 112 -1.45 12.28 -8.31
N ALA A 113 -2.02 13.29 -8.95
CA ALA A 113 -1.36 14.58 -9.18
C ALA A 113 -1.01 15.30 -7.86
N ILE A 114 -1.91 15.28 -6.88
CA ILE A 114 -1.66 15.82 -5.54
C ILE A 114 -0.51 15.06 -4.87
N ALA A 115 -0.53 13.73 -4.87
CA ALA A 115 0.53 12.92 -4.27
C ALA A 115 1.89 13.14 -4.94
N TYR A 116 1.92 13.20 -6.28
CA TYR A 116 3.10 13.58 -7.04
C TYR A 116 3.61 14.96 -6.59
N LYS A 117 2.76 15.99 -6.53
CA LYS A 117 3.15 17.35 -6.13
C LYS A 117 3.72 17.40 -4.72
N LEU A 118 3.15 16.63 -3.78
CA LEU A 118 3.55 16.60 -2.37
C LEU A 118 4.72 15.65 -2.06
N ARG A 119 5.22 14.88 -3.03
CA ARG A 119 6.24 13.84 -2.83
C ARG A 119 7.47 14.28 -2.01
N LYS A 120 8.00 15.48 -2.30
CA LYS A 120 9.15 16.06 -1.59
C LYS A 120 8.81 16.51 -0.16
N THR A 121 7.55 16.84 0.07
CA THR A 121 7.04 17.30 1.36
C THR A 121 6.92 16.15 2.35
N PHE A 122 6.57 14.94 1.90
CA PHE A 122 6.41 13.77 2.78
C PHE A 122 7.66 13.47 3.61
N LYS A 123 8.85 13.61 3.03
CA LYS A 123 10.14 13.44 3.74
C LYS A 123 10.28 14.37 4.95
N LYS A 124 9.69 15.57 4.90
CA LYS A 124 9.74 16.54 6.01
C LYS A 124 8.86 16.13 7.19
N TYR A 125 7.88 15.25 6.96
CA TYR A 125 6.89 14.84 7.95
C TYR A 125 7.00 13.37 8.36
N LEU A 126 8.16 12.73 8.15
CA LEU A 126 8.36 11.30 8.42
C LEU A 126 8.05 10.92 9.86
N SER A 127 8.45 11.73 10.84
CA SER A 127 8.20 11.43 12.26
C SER A 127 6.71 11.47 12.58
N GLN A 128 5.97 12.46 12.06
CA GLN A 128 4.53 12.56 12.23
C GLN A 128 3.81 11.42 11.52
N MET A 129 4.22 11.10 10.29
CA MET A 129 3.66 9.97 9.55
C MET A 129 3.90 8.64 10.25
N CYS A 130 5.09 8.42 10.81
CA CYS A 130 5.41 7.24 11.61
C CYS A 130 4.51 7.15 12.86
N ALA A 131 4.23 8.29 13.51
CA ALA A 131 3.34 8.31 14.68
C ALA A 131 1.89 7.96 14.31
N LEU A 132 1.41 8.44 13.15
CA LEU A 132 0.11 8.05 12.62
C LEU A 132 0.07 6.57 12.22
N GLN A 133 1.16 6.05 11.68
CA GLN A 133 1.29 4.63 11.30
C GLN A 133 1.26 3.70 12.52
N ALA A 134 1.72 4.16 13.70
CA ALA A 134 1.67 3.38 14.93
C ALA A 134 0.27 2.87 15.28
N PHE A 135 -0.78 3.68 15.03
CA PHE A 135 -2.17 3.28 15.29
C PHE A 135 -2.59 2.06 14.45
N VAL A 136 -2.22 2.06 13.17
CA VAL A 136 -2.57 0.98 12.25
C VAL A 136 -1.68 -0.23 12.47
N GLN A 137 -0.38 -0.02 12.70
CA GLN A 137 0.56 -1.08 13.11
C GLN A 137 0.05 -1.80 14.34
N THR A 138 -0.34 -1.09 15.39
CA THR A 138 -0.85 -1.73 16.60
C THR A 138 -2.08 -2.59 16.32
N ARG A 139 -3.01 -2.11 15.48
CA ARG A 139 -4.19 -2.92 15.14
C ARG A 139 -3.82 -4.14 14.29
N ALA A 140 -2.94 -3.96 13.30
CA ALA A 140 -2.43 -5.05 12.49
C ALA A 140 -1.66 -6.08 13.34
N PHE A 141 -0.86 -5.65 14.31
CA PHE A 141 -0.16 -6.53 15.24
C PHE A 141 -1.13 -7.37 16.06
N GLN A 142 -2.13 -6.73 16.66
CA GLN A 142 -3.17 -7.43 17.41
C GLN A 142 -3.81 -8.51 16.53
N MET A 143 -4.28 -8.13 15.34
CA MET A 143 -4.96 -9.05 14.42
C MET A 143 -4.07 -10.21 13.94
N TYR A 144 -2.85 -9.93 13.50
CA TYR A 144 -2.03 -10.91 12.77
C TYR A 144 -0.99 -11.64 13.64
N ALA A 145 -0.51 -11.01 14.71
CA ALA A 145 0.48 -11.61 15.60
C ALA A 145 -0.14 -12.24 16.84
N LEU A 146 -1.27 -11.72 17.32
CA LEU A 146 -1.98 -12.23 18.50
C LEU A 146 -3.27 -13.00 18.16
N GLY A 147 -3.81 -12.83 16.95
CA GLY A 147 -4.91 -13.65 16.45
C GLY A 147 -4.48 -15.11 16.26
N GLU A 148 -5.39 -16.04 16.55
CA GLU A 148 -5.22 -17.43 16.13
C GLU A 148 -5.28 -17.50 14.60
N ARG A 149 -4.56 -18.45 13.99
CA ARG A 149 -4.45 -18.55 12.53
C ARG A 149 -5.84 -18.61 11.88
N GLY A 150 -6.23 -17.52 11.24
CA GLY A 150 -7.48 -17.42 10.48
C GLY A 150 -8.61 -16.66 11.18
N GLU A 151 -8.48 -16.31 12.45
CA GLU A 151 -9.50 -15.56 13.18
C GLU A 151 -8.94 -14.24 13.74
N PRO A 152 -9.52 -13.08 13.37
CA PRO A 152 -9.16 -11.81 13.98
C PRO A 152 -9.42 -11.86 15.49
N THR A 153 -8.42 -11.51 16.29
CA THR A 153 -8.62 -11.36 17.74
C THR A 153 -9.70 -10.32 18.00
N PRO A 154 -10.65 -10.60 18.92
CA PRO A 154 -11.61 -9.59 19.38
C PRO A 154 -10.89 -8.31 19.77
N PHE A 155 -11.49 -7.16 19.44
CA PHE A 155 -10.91 -5.88 19.84
C PHE A 155 -10.97 -5.72 21.35
N ASP A 156 -9.82 -5.87 22.01
CA ASP A 156 -9.62 -5.47 23.39
C ASP A 156 -8.98 -4.07 23.43
N ALA A 157 -9.75 -3.09 23.93
CA ALA A 157 -9.34 -1.70 24.03
C ALA A 157 -8.14 -1.50 24.98
N ARG A 158 -8.05 -2.28 26.07
CA ARG A 158 -6.94 -2.19 27.03
C ARG A 158 -5.66 -2.74 26.40
N GLN A 159 -5.75 -3.90 25.74
CA GLN A 159 -4.64 -4.47 25.01
C GLN A 159 -4.17 -3.53 23.89
N TYR A 160 -5.10 -2.99 23.10
CA TYR A 160 -4.78 -2.02 22.04
C TYR A 160 -4.09 -0.77 22.61
N ALA A 161 -4.64 -0.16 23.66
CA ALA A 161 -4.04 1.02 24.30
C ALA A 161 -2.63 0.72 24.84
N THR A 162 -2.43 -0.46 25.42
CA THR A 162 -1.13 -0.90 25.97
C THR A 162 -0.11 -1.08 24.86
N LEU A 163 -0.47 -1.80 23.79
CA LEU A 163 0.38 -2.01 22.62
C LEU A 163 0.67 -0.70 21.89
N LEU A 164 -0.30 0.21 21.79
CA LEU A 164 -0.12 1.53 21.19
C LEU A 164 0.83 2.38 22.03
N ALA A 165 0.65 2.43 23.35
CA ALA A 165 1.56 3.14 24.24
C ALA A 165 2.99 2.59 24.15
N ALA A 166 3.15 1.26 24.14
CA ALA A 166 4.44 0.60 23.94
C ALA A 166 5.05 0.96 22.58
N ARG A 167 4.26 0.92 21.51
CA ARG A 167 4.70 1.23 20.14
C ARG A 167 5.14 2.69 19.99
N LEU A 168 4.36 3.63 20.50
CA LEU A 168 4.68 5.07 20.48
C LEU A 168 5.90 5.38 21.35
N THR A 169 6.03 4.72 22.51
CA THR A 169 7.22 4.85 23.37
C THR A 169 8.46 4.35 22.64
N LEU A 170 8.40 3.15 22.05
CA LEU A 170 9.49 2.62 21.23
C LEU A 170 9.84 3.57 20.09
N GLN A 171 8.83 4.08 19.37
CA GLN A 171 9.07 5.03 18.29
C GLN A 171 9.77 6.29 18.79
N LYS A 172 9.32 6.89 19.89
CA LYS A 172 9.97 8.08 20.47
C LYS A 172 11.44 7.81 20.81
N LEU A 173 11.73 6.65 21.41
CA LEU A 173 13.09 6.21 21.70
C LEU A 173 13.93 5.96 20.45
N MET A 174 13.32 5.53 19.35
CA MET A 174 14.06 5.25 18.10
C MET A 174 14.29 6.49 17.24
N VAL A 175 13.34 7.43 17.25
CA VAL A 175 13.39 8.65 16.43
C VAL A 175 14.36 9.69 17.02
N GLU A 176 14.44 9.81 18.34
CA GLU A 176 15.27 10.84 18.99
C GLU A 176 16.65 10.30 19.40
N PRO A 177 16.80 9.49 20.47
CA PRO A 177 18.13 9.13 20.96
C PRO A 177 18.84 8.04 20.13
N ALA A 178 18.12 7.16 19.44
CA ALA A 178 18.74 6.06 18.69
C ALA A 178 18.83 6.30 17.18
N SER A 179 18.43 7.48 16.68
CA SER A 179 18.46 7.74 15.24
C SER A 179 19.89 7.66 14.71
N GLY A 180 20.09 6.87 13.65
CA GLY A 180 21.39 6.70 13.02
C GLY A 180 22.37 5.79 13.78
N VAL A 181 21.98 5.15 14.87
CA VAL A 181 22.86 4.23 15.63
C VAL A 181 23.36 3.06 14.76
N LEU A 182 22.62 2.69 13.72
CA LEU A 182 22.97 1.65 12.74
C LEU A 182 23.53 2.19 11.43
N ASN A 183 23.95 3.47 11.36
CA ASN A 183 24.49 4.08 10.13
C ASN A 183 25.68 3.31 9.53
N LYS A 184 26.55 2.77 10.38
CA LYS A 184 27.71 1.96 9.93
C LYS A 184 27.29 0.61 9.32
N ALA A 185 26.10 0.12 9.64
CA ALA A 185 25.55 -1.14 9.18
C ALA A 185 24.57 -1.00 8.00
N ARG A 186 24.43 0.18 7.37
CA ARG A 186 23.51 0.40 6.24
C ARG A 186 23.65 -0.64 5.13
N LYS A 187 24.88 -0.90 4.68
CA LYS A 187 25.15 -1.87 3.60
C LYS A 187 24.68 -3.30 3.95
N PRO A 188 25.14 -3.91 5.07
CA PRO A 188 24.67 -5.24 5.44
C PRO A 188 23.15 -5.28 5.71
N ILE A 189 22.56 -4.22 6.29
CA ILE A 189 21.10 -4.14 6.48
C ILE A 189 20.36 -4.12 5.13
N ASN A 190 20.80 -3.32 4.16
CA ASN A 190 20.22 -3.29 2.82
C ASN A 190 20.32 -4.65 2.13
N LEU A 191 21.47 -5.32 2.22
CA LEU A 191 21.67 -6.65 1.64
C LEU A 191 20.80 -7.70 2.32
N GLY A 192 20.71 -7.65 3.65
CA GLY A 192 19.82 -8.50 4.44
C GLY A 192 18.35 -8.29 4.07
N LEU A 193 17.92 -7.04 3.90
CA LEU A 193 16.57 -6.71 3.46
C LEU A 193 16.29 -7.20 2.04
N ALA A 194 17.24 -7.03 1.11
CA ALA A 194 17.10 -7.55 -0.25
C ALA A 194 16.98 -9.08 -0.26
N ALA A 195 17.83 -9.78 0.50
CA ALA A 195 17.77 -11.23 0.65
C ALA A 195 16.45 -11.68 1.29
N PHE A 196 15.98 -10.97 2.32
CA PHE A 196 14.69 -11.21 2.96
C PHE A 196 13.55 -11.08 1.96
N MET A 197 13.51 -9.99 1.18
CA MET A 197 12.46 -9.78 0.17
C MET A 197 12.51 -10.82 -0.95
N LEU A 198 13.70 -11.16 -1.46
CA LEU A 198 13.88 -12.20 -2.47
C LEU A 198 13.43 -13.58 -1.98
N SER A 199 13.61 -13.87 -0.70
CA SER A 199 13.19 -15.13 -0.08
C SER A 199 11.68 -15.17 0.13
N THR A 200 11.15 -14.17 0.84
CA THR A 200 9.74 -14.14 1.28
C THR A 200 8.76 -13.86 0.14
N CYS A 201 9.15 -13.07 -0.86
CA CYS A 201 8.27 -12.79 -2.01
C CYS A 201 8.17 -13.97 -2.99
N ARG A 202 9.00 -15.02 -2.87
CA ARG A 202 8.83 -16.25 -3.66
C ARG A 202 7.57 -17.01 -3.27
N GLU A 203 7.26 -17.02 -1.97
CA GLU A 203 6.04 -17.62 -1.42
C GLU A 203 5.42 -16.65 -0.42
N PRO A 204 4.81 -15.55 -0.90
CA PRO A 204 4.40 -14.40 -0.07
C PRO A 204 3.32 -14.70 0.97
N PHE A 205 2.70 -15.89 0.88
CA PHE A 205 1.66 -16.37 1.79
C PHE A 205 2.06 -17.63 2.57
N GLN A 206 3.33 -18.05 2.49
CA GLN A 206 3.84 -19.21 3.24
C GLN A 206 4.95 -18.78 4.20
N GLY A 207 4.87 -19.23 5.46
CA GLY A 207 5.88 -18.94 6.47
C GLY A 207 5.95 -17.46 6.84
N THR A 208 7.15 -16.87 6.77
CA THR A 208 7.34 -15.44 7.06
C THR A 208 6.90 -14.60 5.87
N MET A 209 5.82 -13.86 6.03
CA MET A 209 5.29 -13.02 4.95
C MET A 209 6.13 -11.74 4.77
N PRO A 210 6.30 -11.24 3.55
CA PRO A 210 6.99 -9.97 3.30
C PRO A 210 6.29 -8.78 3.98
N PHE A 211 4.99 -8.90 4.26
CA PHE A 211 4.17 -7.87 4.92
C PHE A 211 4.65 -7.51 6.33
N VAL A 212 5.39 -8.41 7.00
CA VAL A 212 5.99 -8.11 8.32
C VAL A 212 6.93 -6.92 8.24
N PHE A 213 7.54 -6.63 7.07
CA PHE A 213 8.36 -5.42 6.92
C PHE A 213 7.59 -4.13 7.14
N GLY A 214 6.27 -4.09 6.88
CA GLY A 214 5.43 -2.94 7.21
C GLY A 214 5.38 -2.64 8.72
N MET A 215 5.66 -3.62 9.57
CA MET A 215 5.60 -3.50 11.02
C MET A 215 6.83 -2.84 11.64
N PHE A 216 8.00 -2.94 11.00
CA PHE A 216 9.27 -2.51 11.59
C PHE A 216 10.18 -1.69 10.65
N GLY A 217 9.84 -1.58 9.36
CA GLY A 217 10.68 -0.89 8.40
C GLY A 217 10.79 0.62 8.64
N ASP A 218 9.80 1.22 9.29
CA ASP A 218 9.86 2.61 9.77
C ASP A 218 10.93 2.80 10.86
N LEU A 219 11.01 1.88 11.83
CA LEU A 219 12.05 1.88 12.85
C LEU A 219 13.43 1.73 12.23
N LEU A 220 13.59 0.78 11.30
CA LEU A 220 14.85 0.60 10.56
C LEU A 220 15.24 1.88 9.82
N SER A 221 14.29 2.57 9.20
CA SER A 221 14.54 3.84 8.52
C SER A 221 15.15 4.89 9.45
N PHE A 222 14.69 5.02 10.70
CA PHE A 222 15.26 5.97 11.66
C PHE A 222 16.61 5.51 12.20
N LEU A 223 16.75 4.21 12.50
CA LEU A 223 17.98 3.62 13.01
C LEU A 223 19.14 3.70 11.99
N THR A 224 18.83 3.61 10.70
CA THR A 224 19.82 3.69 9.62
C THR A 224 19.84 5.06 8.93
N GLN A 225 18.95 5.98 9.28
CA GLN A 225 18.72 7.26 8.57
C GLN A 225 18.61 7.07 7.05
N GLN A 226 17.77 6.11 6.63
CA GLN A 226 17.50 5.80 5.23
C GLN A 226 16.00 5.99 4.94
N PRO A 227 15.54 7.21 4.59
CA PRO A 227 14.12 7.52 4.39
C PRO A 227 13.40 6.62 3.40
N TRP A 228 14.09 6.11 2.39
CA TRP A 228 13.51 5.15 1.44
C TRP A 228 12.97 3.89 2.12
N MET A 229 13.56 3.44 3.24
CA MET A 229 13.07 2.27 3.98
C MET A 229 11.70 2.54 4.60
N PHE A 230 11.48 3.76 5.10
CA PHE A 230 10.18 4.16 5.63
C PHE A 230 9.12 4.06 4.54
N PHE A 231 9.36 4.72 3.40
CA PHE A 231 8.40 4.71 2.29
C PHE A 231 8.21 3.31 1.70
N TYR A 232 9.28 2.52 1.55
CA TYR A 232 9.20 1.15 1.06
C TYR A 232 8.39 0.26 2.01
N SER A 233 8.63 0.36 3.33
CA SER A 233 7.84 -0.34 4.34
C SER A 233 6.37 0.08 4.34
N GLY A 234 6.11 1.36 4.01
CA GLY A 234 4.78 1.93 3.84
C GLY A 234 3.93 1.20 2.79
N GLY A 235 4.56 0.63 1.77
CA GLY A 235 3.84 -0.16 0.77
C GLY A 235 3.33 -1.51 1.29
N PHE A 236 4.08 -2.14 2.19
CA PHE A 236 3.63 -3.34 2.91
C PHE A 236 2.64 -2.98 4.02
N MET A 237 2.83 -1.83 4.66
CA MET A 237 1.85 -1.28 5.59
C MET A 237 0.51 -1.02 4.90
N ALA A 238 0.48 -0.52 3.66
CA ALA A 238 -0.76 -0.35 2.92
C ALA A 238 -1.53 -1.68 2.77
N THR A 239 -0.85 -2.80 2.55
CA THR A 239 -1.46 -4.14 2.55
C THR A 239 -2.06 -4.48 3.91
N LEU A 240 -1.34 -4.23 5.01
CA LEU A 240 -1.84 -4.46 6.36
C LEU A 240 -3.04 -3.56 6.68
N CYS A 241 -3.01 -2.29 6.27
CA CYS A 241 -4.11 -1.34 6.44
C CYS A 241 -5.40 -1.83 5.78
N GLN A 242 -5.32 -2.41 4.58
CA GLN A 242 -6.51 -2.98 3.92
C GLN A 242 -7.07 -4.15 4.71
N GLY A 243 -6.19 -5.04 5.19
CA GLY A 243 -6.61 -6.13 6.06
C GLY A 243 -7.32 -5.66 7.34
N VAL A 244 -6.78 -4.62 7.99
CA VAL A 244 -7.42 -3.96 9.13
C VAL A 244 -8.77 -3.35 8.74
N ALA A 245 -8.88 -2.69 7.59
CA ALA A 245 -10.12 -2.09 7.11
C ALA A 245 -11.24 -3.15 6.94
N HIS A 246 -10.91 -4.30 6.33
CA HIS A 246 -11.85 -5.41 6.17
C HIS A 246 -12.31 -5.98 7.52
N ASP A 247 -11.40 -6.22 8.47
CA ASP A 247 -11.77 -6.73 9.79
C ASP A 247 -12.66 -5.74 10.56
N VAL A 248 -12.30 -4.45 10.57
CA VAL A 248 -13.10 -3.42 11.26
C VAL A 248 -14.47 -3.29 10.60
N ALA A 249 -14.57 -3.42 9.28
CA ALA A 249 -15.84 -3.41 8.56
C ALA A 249 -16.60 -4.75 8.61
N LYS A 250 -16.03 -5.79 9.24
CA LYS A 250 -16.56 -7.17 9.26
C LYS A 250 -16.89 -7.65 7.85
N GLN A 251 -15.92 -7.54 6.96
CA GLN A 251 -15.95 -8.03 5.59
C GLN A 251 -14.78 -9.00 5.37
N PRO A 252 -14.95 -10.01 4.50
CA PRO A 252 -13.85 -10.91 4.18
C PRO A 252 -12.68 -10.11 3.58
N GLY A 253 -11.46 -10.48 3.96
CA GLY A 253 -10.25 -9.90 3.39
C GLY A 253 -10.07 -10.30 1.92
N THR A 254 -9.50 -9.41 1.11
CA THR A 254 -9.29 -9.61 -0.32
C THR A 254 -8.08 -10.48 -0.66
N LEU A 255 -7.02 -10.48 0.16
CA LEU A 255 -5.76 -11.18 -0.15
C LEU A 255 -5.92 -12.69 -0.44
N PRO A 256 -6.71 -13.47 0.32
CA PRO A 256 -6.93 -14.88 -0.02
C PRO A 256 -7.65 -15.10 -1.35
N GLN A 257 -8.41 -14.10 -1.82
CA GLN A 257 -9.25 -14.17 -3.01
C GLN A 257 -8.57 -13.58 -4.25
N LEU A 258 -7.53 -12.75 -4.07
CA LEU A 258 -6.59 -12.33 -5.12
C LEU A 258 -5.59 -13.46 -5.42
N SER A 259 -6.05 -14.71 -5.43
CA SER A 259 -5.23 -15.90 -5.72
C SER A 259 -4.68 -15.88 -7.15
N GLU A 260 -5.38 -15.18 -8.05
CA GLU A 260 -4.89 -14.87 -9.38
C GLU A 260 -4.06 -13.59 -9.39
N PHE A 261 -2.78 -13.74 -9.72
CA PHE A 261 -1.83 -12.63 -9.92
C PHE A 261 -2.39 -11.48 -10.78
N ARG A 262 -3.15 -11.84 -11.82
CA ARG A 262 -3.76 -10.90 -12.75
C ARG A 262 -4.71 -9.95 -12.03
N ASP A 263 -5.51 -10.46 -11.10
CA ASP A 263 -6.49 -9.66 -10.37
C ASP A 263 -5.79 -8.76 -9.36
N GLU A 264 -4.69 -9.20 -8.76
CA GLU A 264 -3.91 -8.36 -7.84
C GLU A 264 -3.22 -7.19 -8.55
N ILE A 265 -2.65 -7.44 -9.74
CA ILE A 265 -2.07 -6.40 -10.59
C ILE A 265 -3.16 -5.41 -11.05
N ALA A 266 -4.33 -5.90 -11.44
CA ALA A 266 -5.45 -5.04 -11.83
C ALA A 266 -5.98 -4.23 -10.65
N HIS A 267 -6.09 -4.85 -9.48
CA HIS A 267 -6.51 -4.19 -8.26
C HIS A 267 -5.57 -3.03 -7.94
N SER A 268 -4.26 -3.28 -7.85
CA SER A 268 -3.27 -2.23 -7.56
C SER A 268 -3.20 -1.15 -8.64
N THR A 269 -3.33 -1.53 -9.91
CA THR A 269 -3.30 -0.59 -11.06
C THR A 269 -4.55 0.29 -11.09
N TYR A 270 -5.73 -0.25 -10.84
CA TYR A 270 -6.98 0.50 -10.94
C TYR A 270 -7.49 1.03 -9.60
N PHE A 271 -6.81 0.75 -8.48
CA PHE A 271 -7.30 1.01 -7.12
C PHE A 271 -7.93 2.39 -6.90
N PRO A 272 -7.30 3.53 -7.30
CA PRO A 272 -7.90 4.84 -7.10
C PRO A 272 -9.26 4.98 -7.78
N THR A 273 -9.43 4.40 -8.97
CA THR A 273 -10.70 4.41 -9.70
C THR A 273 -11.67 3.38 -9.15
N LEU A 274 -11.22 2.17 -8.80
CA LEU A 274 -12.07 1.13 -8.20
C LEU A 274 -12.77 1.64 -6.92
N LEU A 275 -11.98 2.26 -6.04
CA LEU A 275 -12.47 2.80 -4.79
C LEU A 275 -13.43 3.96 -5.00
N LEU A 276 -13.03 4.99 -5.74
CA LEU A 276 -13.86 6.18 -5.96
C LEU A 276 -15.13 5.85 -6.76
N HIS A 277 -15.06 4.86 -7.65
CA HIS A 277 -16.24 4.36 -8.35
C HIS A 277 -17.21 3.65 -7.40
N SER A 278 -16.69 2.82 -6.50
CA SER A 278 -17.52 2.12 -5.50
C SER A 278 -18.15 3.09 -4.49
N VAL A 279 -17.44 4.15 -4.11
CA VAL A 279 -18.00 5.26 -3.31
C VAL A 279 -19.11 5.96 -4.09
N HIS A 280 -18.86 6.33 -5.35
CA HIS A 280 -19.85 6.96 -6.21
C HIS A 280 -21.13 6.10 -6.36
N GLN A 281 -20.98 4.80 -6.65
CA GLN A 281 -22.12 3.87 -6.74
C GLN A 281 -22.88 3.80 -5.40
N SER A 282 -22.17 3.74 -4.27
CA SER A 282 -22.80 3.68 -2.94
C SER A 282 -23.58 4.96 -2.59
N LEU A 283 -23.15 6.12 -3.09
CA LEU A 283 -23.81 7.40 -2.85
C LEU A 283 -24.98 7.67 -3.80
N THR A 284 -24.90 7.20 -5.04
CA THR A 284 -25.88 7.52 -6.09
C THR A 284 -26.88 6.40 -6.36
N GLY A 285 -26.58 5.17 -5.95
CA GLY A 285 -27.36 3.98 -6.29
C GLY A 285 -27.26 3.56 -7.76
N VAL A 286 -26.53 4.30 -8.61
CA VAL A 286 -26.44 4.03 -10.04
C VAL A 286 -25.43 2.91 -10.29
N VAL A 287 -25.91 1.79 -10.83
CA VAL A 287 -25.04 0.73 -11.35
C VAL A 287 -24.58 1.13 -12.76
N PRO A 288 -23.28 1.09 -13.08
CA PRO A 288 -22.78 1.53 -14.37
C PRO A 288 -23.11 0.53 -15.48
N ALA A 289 -23.46 1.06 -16.66
CA ALA A 289 -23.71 0.25 -17.85
C ALA A 289 -22.52 -0.69 -18.15
N GLY A 290 -22.80 -1.98 -18.34
CA GLY A 290 -21.79 -3.02 -18.59
C GLY A 290 -21.26 -3.74 -17.33
N LEU A 291 -21.72 -3.32 -16.14
CA LEU A 291 -21.41 -3.96 -14.87
C LEU A 291 -22.61 -4.67 -14.23
N ASP A 292 -23.79 -4.60 -14.86
CA ASP A 292 -25.06 -5.17 -14.39
C ASP A 292 -25.17 -6.70 -14.46
N ALA A 293 -24.12 -7.39 -14.90
CA ALA A 293 -24.11 -8.85 -15.01
C ALA A 293 -22.91 -9.45 -14.27
N ALA A 294 -23.19 -10.03 -13.10
CA ALA A 294 -22.55 -11.23 -12.59
C ALA A 294 -23.64 -12.11 -11.98
#